data_AF-A0A8B6FN16-F1
#
_entry.id   AF-A0A8B6FN16-F1
#
_cell.length_a   1.000
_cell.length_b   1.000
_cell.length_c   1.000
_cell.angle_alpha   90.00
_cell.angle_beta   90.00
_cell.angle_gamma   90.00
#
_symmetry.space_group_name_H-M   'P 1'
#
loop_
_entity.id
_entity.type
_entity.pdbx_description
1 polymer ?
#
loop_
_entity_poly.entity_id
_entity_poly.type
_entity_poly.pdbx_seq_one_letter_code
_entity_poly.pdbx_strand_id
1 'polypeptide(L)'
;MSSPGEEPRVTRHRKMTEKGLFWQLDTLQQNLKKAISAWHSKHNKLSILLSDSDDLAEIRATRDSLVKCMSQIEDIYRHLSRLLSGVGSEHSQLASEIGTDISQKFEQCETDTATILKEITKRIQCIDEVKSERSSRRSSRSNRSVSERSHVSSRISNASKLSETAARAAELKTKLKYIEAESKAKLELDKIQTRRELETAEVKLEILEGVSQGGSVLDDAKKYLPQADIMTNFLKT
;
A
#
# COMPACT_ATOMS: atom_id res chain seq x y z
N MET A 1 -44.01 -43.11 -12.30
CA MET A 1 -42.66 -43.25 -11.73
C MET A 1 -42.25 -41.87 -11.25
N SER A 2 -42.26 -41.64 -9.94
CA SER A 2 -41.91 -40.35 -9.34
C SER A 2 -40.82 -40.60 -8.30
N SER A 3 -39.63 -40.02 -8.50
CA SER A 3 -38.50 -40.12 -7.58
C SER A 3 -38.79 -39.39 -6.27
N PRO A 4 -38.46 -39.97 -5.10
CA PRO A 4 -38.65 -39.33 -3.82
C PRO A 4 -37.46 -38.45 -3.42
N GLY A 5 -37.75 -37.18 -3.15
CA GLY A 5 -37.19 -36.35 -2.08
C GLY A 5 -35.67 -36.29 -1.90
N GLU A 6 -35.01 -35.38 -2.62
CA GLU A 6 -33.77 -34.76 -2.13
C GLU A 6 -34.15 -33.61 -1.18
N GLU A 7 -34.09 -33.87 0.13
CA GLU A 7 -34.10 -32.78 1.11
C GLU A 7 -32.74 -32.06 1.11
N PRO A 8 -32.71 -30.71 1.13
CA PRO A 8 -31.47 -29.95 1.18
C PRO A 8 -30.74 -30.22 2.50
N ARG A 9 -29.52 -30.73 2.41
CA ARG A 9 -28.62 -30.91 3.55
C ARG A 9 -28.41 -29.56 4.24
N VAL A 10 -29.00 -29.39 5.42
CA VAL A 10 -28.79 -28.21 6.28
C VAL A 10 -27.31 -28.12 6.64
N THR A 11 -26.61 -27.17 6.06
CA THR A 11 -25.24 -26.81 6.43
C THR A 11 -25.27 -26.26 7.86
N ARG A 12 -24.75 -27.05 8.83
CA ARG A 12 -24.56 -26.60 10.21
C ARG A 12 -23.59 -25.40 10.22
N HIS A 13 -24.14 -24.21 10.35
CA HIS A 13 -23.35 -23.01 10.64
C HIS A 13 -22.93 -23.05 12.10
N ARG A 14 -21.68 -23.45 12.36
CA ARG A 14 -21.09 -23.35 13.71
C ARG A 14 -20.88 -21.87 14.01
N LYS A 15 -21.72 -21.30 14.88
CA LYS A 15 -21.47 -19.97 15.47
C LYS A 15 -20.16 -20.02 16.25
N MET A 16 -19.31 -19.02 16.07
CA MET A 16 -18.03 -18.92 16.76
C MET A 16 -18.28 -18.72 18.25
N THR A 17 -17.68 -19.57 19.08
CA THR A 17 -17.74 -19.42 20.54
C THR A 17 -16.88 -18.24 20.99
N GLU A 18 -17.23 -17.58 22.10
CA GLU A 18 -16.46 -16.47 22.68
C GLU A 18 -14.97 -16.81 22.88
N LYS A 19 -14.65 -17.99 23.43
CA LYS A 19 -13.27 -18.49 23.55
C LYS A 19 -12.54 -18.60 22.21
N GLY A 20 -13.28 -18.93 21.15
CA GLY A 20 -12.76 -19.00 19.79
C GLY A 20 -12.45 -17.62 19.20
N LEU A 21 -13.26 -16.62 19.53
CA LEU A 21 -13.02 -15.23 19.15
C LEU A 21 -11.76 -14.68 19.82
N PHE A 22 -11.62 -14.88 21.13
CA PHE A 22 -10.40 -14.48 21.86
C PHE A 22 -9.15 -15.18 21.32
N TRP A 23 -9.22 -16.48 21.03
CA TRP A 23 -8.09 -17.21 20.46
C TRP A 23 -7.69 -16.67 19.07
N GLN A 24 -8.66 -16.37 18.21
CA GLN A 24 -8.39 -15.78 16.89
C GLN A 24 -7.79 -14.38 17.01
N LEU A 25 -8.33 -13.55 17.90
CA LEU A 25 -7.82 -12.21 18.18
C LEU A 25 -6.35 -12.27 18.63
N ASP A 26 -6.02 -13.09 19.63
CA ASP A 26 -4.64 -13.25 20.11
C ASP A 26 -3.72 -13.75 18.98
N THR A 27 -4.16 -14.77 18.23
CA THR A 27 -3.38 -15.31 17.09
C THR A 27 -3.07 -14.22 16.06
N LEU A 28 -4.06 -13.41 15.69
CA LEU A 28 -3.87 -12.32 14.73
C LEU A 28 -2.99 -11.21 15.28
N GLN A 29 -3.11 -10.86 16.57
CA GLN A 29 -2.22 -9.89 17.22
C GLN A 29 -0.77 -10.37 17.24
N GLN A 30 -0.52 -11.66 17.52
CA GLN A 30 0.82 -12.23 17.46
C GLN A 30 1.38 -12.22 16.03
N ASN A 31 0.53 -12.54 15.04
CA ASN A 31 0.93 -12.48 13.64
C ASN A 31 1.24 -11.05 13.20
N LEU A 32 0.44 -10.06 13.63
CA LEU A 32 0.69 -8.65 13.37
C LEU A 32 2.05 -8.21 13.94
N LYS A 33 2.34 -8.55 15.20
CA LYS A 33 3.64 -8.26 15.85
C LYS A 33 4.82 -8.83 15.06
N LYS A 34 4.71 -10.07 14.60
CA LYS A 34 5.73 -10.72 13.76
C LYS A 34 5.89 -10.03 12.41
N ALA A 35 4.78 -9.69 11.76
CA ALA A 35 4.79 -9.00 10.46
C ALA A 35 5.42 -7.60 10.58
N ILE A 36 5.08 -6.83 11.61
CA ILE A 36 5.70 -5.52 11.91
C ILE A 36 7.20 -5.66 12.18
N SER A 37 7.62 -6.69 12.92
CA SER A 37 9.03 -6.92 13.19
C SER A 37 9.82 -7.28 11.92
N ALA A 38 9.23 -8.09 11.03
CA ALA A 38 9.81 -8.37 9.73
C ALA A 38 9.88 -7.11 8.86
N TRP A 39 8.83 -6.27 8.88
CA TRP A 39 8.80 -4.99 8.21
C TRP A 39 9.90 -4.04 8.70
N HIS A 40 10.06 -3.84 10.02
CA HIS A 40 11.15 -3.05 10.61
C HIS A 40 12.52 -3.53 10.15
N SER A 41 12.74 -4.85 10.10
CA SER A 41 14.01 -5.41 9.63
C SER A 41 14.30 -5.02 8.18
N LYS A 42 13.29 -5.06 7.29
CA LYS A 42 13.45 -4.63 5.89
C LYS A 42 13.61 -3.12 5.75
N HIS A 43 12.86 -2.35 6.54
CA HIS A 43 12.94 -0.90 6.58
C HIS A 43 14.35 -0.45 6.96
N ASN A 44 14.88 -0.96 8.08
CA ASN A 44 16.23 -0.63 8.54
C ASN A 44 17.31 -1.06 7.54
N LYS A 45 17.15 -2.24 6.92
CA LYS A 45 18.05 -2.67 5.85
C LYS A 45 18.04 -1.67 4.67
N LEU A 46 16.87 -1.18 4.27
CA LEU A 46 16.78 -0.16 3.22
C LEU A 46 17.42 1.16 3.62
N SER A 47 17.21 1.63 4.85
CA SER A 47 17.84 2.87 5.34
C SER A 47 19.37 2.80 5.25
N ILE A 48 19.97 1.64 5.57
CA ILE A 48 21.41 1.40 5.43
C ILE A 48 21.81 1.38 3.95
N LEU A 49 21.11 0.61 3.12
CA LEU A 49 21.41 0.50 1.69
C LEU A 49 21.33 1.84 0.96
N LEU A 50 20.36 2.68 1.32
CA LEU A 50 20.20 4.01 0.72
C LEU A 50 21.36 4.95 1.05
N SER A 51 21.97 4.78 2.22
CA SER A 51 23.09 5.59 2.70
C SER A 51 24.42 5.13 2.09
N ASP A 52 24.64 3.81 2.01
CA ASP A 52 25.99 3.26 1.81
C ASP A 52 26.18 2.44 0.53
N SER A 53 25.11 2.20 -0.25
CA SER A 53 25.16 1.33 -1.43
C SER A 53 24.65 2.00 -2.70
N ASP A 54 25.30 1.68 -3.83
CA ASP A 54 24.84 1.97 -5.19
C ASP A 54 24.24 0.73 -5.88
N ASP A 55 24.10 -0.39 -5.15
CA ASP A 55 23.53 -1.63 -5.69
C ASP A 55 22.01 -1.52 -5.83
N LEU A 56 21.59 -1.05 -7.00
CA LEU A 56 20.18 -0.93 -7.38
C LEU A 56 19.44 -2.26 -7.35
N ALA A 57 20.11 -3.40 -7.58
CA ALA A 57 19.45 -4.70 -7.57
C ALA A 57 19.08 -5.08 -6.14
N GLU A 58 19.99 -4.90 -5.19
CA GLU A 58 19.72 -5.16 -3.78
C GLU A 58 18.69 -4.19 -3.18
N ILE A 59 18.75 -2.90 -3.55
CA ILE A 59 17.75 -1.90 -3.14
C ILE A 59 16.36 -2.30 -3.63
N ARG A 60 16.22 -2.67 -4.92
CA ARG A 60 14.94 -3.10 -5.50
C ARG A 60 14.42 -4.39 -4.85
N ALA A 61 15.27 -5.38 -4.65
CA ALA A 61 14.86 -6.64 -4.02
C ALA A 61 14.42 -6.44 -2.56
N THR A 62 15.10 -5.56 -1.81
CA THR A 62 14.74 -5.24 -0.43
C THR A 62 13.46 -4.39 -0.37
N ARG A 63 13.26 -3.46 -1.31
CA ARG A 63 12.01 -2.72 -1.51
C ARG A 63 10.83 -3.66 -1.74
N ASP A 64 10.97 -4.62 -2.66
CA ASP A 64 9.89 -5.55 -2.98
C ASP A 64 9.55 -6.44 -1.77
N SER A 65 10.58 -6.80 -0.98
CA SER A 65 10.38 -7.51 0.29
C SER A 65 9.65 -6.65 1.33
N LEU A 66 9.97 -5.36 1.44
CA LEU A 66 9.28 -4.42 2.33
C LEU A 66 7.79 -4.28 1.96
N VAL A 67 7.50 -4.09 0.68
CA VAL A 67 6.13 -3.98 0.15
C VAL A 67 5.34 -5.27 0.44
N LYS A 68 5.98 -6.44 0.29
CA LYS A 68 5.37 -7.72 0.67
C LYS A 68 5.04 -7.79 2.16
N CYS A 69 5.94 -7.34 3.03
CA CYS A 69 5.65 -7.26 4.48
C CYS A 69 4.49 -6.31 4.77
N MET A 70 4.40 -5.17 4.09
CA MET A 70 3.27 -4.25 4.26
C MET A 70 1.94 -4.84 3.81
N SER A 71 1.91 -5.55 2.69
CA SER A 71 0.70 -6.27 2.25
C SER A 71 0.26 -7.31 3.27
N GLN A 72 1.20 -8.03 3.91
CA GLN A 72 0.86 -8.97 4.99
C GLN A 72 0.29 -8.26 6.22
N ILE A 73 0.86 -7.11 6.59
CA ILE A 73 0.35 -6.28 7.69
C ILE A 73 -1.08 -5.80 7.37
N GLU A 74 -1.33 -5.35 6.14
CA GLU A 74 -2.66 -4.91 5.69
C GLU A 74 -3.70 -6.03 5.74
N ASP A 75 -3.35 -7.23 5.29
CA ASP A 75 -4.25 -8.39 5.33
C ASP A 75 -4.63 -8.76 6.77
N ILE A 76 -3.66 -8.76 7.69
CA ILE A 76 -3.87 -9.04 9.11
C ILE A 76 -4.71 -7.93 9.74
N TYR A 77 -4.41 -6.67 9.42
CA TYR A 77 -5.17 -5.50 9.85
C TYR A 77 -6.64 -5.60 9.45
N ARG A 78 -6.93 -5.83 8.16
CA ARG A 78 -8.30 -6.01 7.65
C ARG A 78 -9.04 -7.15 8.36
N HIS A 79 -8.34 -8.23 8.67
CA HIS A 79 -8.92 -9.35 9.41
C HIS A 79 -9.26 -8.97 10.86
N LEU A 80 -8.33 -8.29 11.55
CA LEU A 80 -8.53 -7.80 12.91
C LEU A 80 -9.68 -6.80 12.96
N SER A 81 -9.74 -5.81 12.06
CA SER A 81 -10.82 -4.84 12.00
C SER A 81 -12.18 -5.52 11.81
N ARG A 82 -12.29 -6.49 10.89
CA ARG A 82 -13.53 -7.25 10.68
C ARG A 82 -13.93 -8.04 11.93
N LEU A 83 -12.97 -8.69 12.59
CA LEU A 83 -13.22 -9.46 13.80
C LEU A 83 -13.72 -8.54 14.92
N LEU A 84 -13.11 -7.36 15.09
CA LEU A 84 -13.49 -6.35 16.08
C LEU A 84 -14.87 -5.72 15.78
N SER A 85 -15.21 -5.46 14.52
CA SER A 85 -16.54 -4.96 14.14
C SER A 85 -17.67 -5.97 14.39
N GLY A 86 -17.35 -7.26 14.44
CA GLY A 86 -18.30 -8.34 14.77
C GLY A 86 -18.46 -8.61 16.27
N VAL A 87 -17.73 -7.89 17.13
CA VAL A 87 -17.80 -8.05 18.58
C VAL A 87 -19.07 -7.37 19.11
N GLY A 88 -19.85 -8.09 19.91
CA GLY A 88 -21.08 -7.56 20.53
C GLY A 88 -20.83 -6.42 21.51
N SER A 89 -21.90 -5.70 21.89
CA SER A 89 -21.84 -4.50 22.74
C SER A 89 -21.14 -4.72 24.09
N GLU A 90 -21.18 -5.94 24.62
CA GLU A 90 -20.56 -6.32 25.90
C GLU A 90 -19.03 -6.16 25.92
N HIS A 91 -18.38 -6.25 24.76
CA HIS A 91 -16.92 -6.17 24.61
C HIS A 91 -16.50 -4.94 23.77
N SER A 92 -17.42 -3.99 23.55
CA SER A 92 -17.22 -2.84 22.66
C SER A 92 -16.08 -1.93 23.09
N GLN A 93 -15.87 -1.74 24.40
CA GLN A 93 -14.80 -0.86 24.89
C GLN A 93 -13.41 -1.47 24.64
N LEU A 94 -13.24 -2.75 24.98
CA LEU A 94 -12.00 -3.48 24.72
C LEU A 94 -11.70 -3.56 23.22
N ALA A 95 -12.73 -3.79 22.40
CA ALA A 95 -12.60 -3.82 20.95
C ALA A 95 -12.16 -2.46 20.37
N SER A 96 -12.66 -1.36 20.94
CA SER A 96 -12.28 0.01 20.57
C SER A 96 -10.83 0.32 20.90
N GLU A 97 -10.37 0.00 22.12
CA GLU A 97 -8.99 0.21 22.55
C GLU A 97 -7.99 -0.57 21.68
N ILE A 98 -8.28 -1.86 21.47
CA ILE A 98 -7.47 -2.73 20.62
C ILE A 98 -7.47 -2.24 19.17
N GLY A 99 -8.64 -1.84 18.65
CA GLY A 99 -8.78 -1.31 17.29
C GLY A 99 -7.96 -0.04 17.09
N THR A 100 -7.96 0.86 18.07
CA THR A 100 -7.20 2.12 18.02
C THR A 100 -5.69 1.88 18.01
N ASP A 101 -5.16 1.03 18.90
CA ASP A 101 -3.73 0.67 18.92
C ASP A 101 -3.28 0.02 17.60
N ILE A 102 -4.10 -0.87 17.05
CA ILE A 102 -3.81 -1.55 15.79
C ILE A 102 -3.84 -0.57 14.61
N SER A 103 -4.82 0.34 14.56
CA SER A 103 -4.91 1.38 13.51
C SER A 103 -3.68 2.29 13.55
N GLN A 104 -3.30 2.77 14.73
CA GLN A 104 -2.14 3.64 14.89
C GLN A 104 -0.84 2.96 14.41
N LYS A 105 -0.63 1.69 14.75
CA LYS A 105 0.55 0.93 14.28
C LYS A 105 0.53 0.73 12.77
N PHE A 106 -0.64 0.46 12.20
CA PHE A 106 -0.80 0.30 10.76
C PHE A 106 -0.47 1.60 10.01
N GLU A 107 -1.07 2.71 10.43
CA GLU A 107 -0.86 4.05 9.86
C GLU A 107 0.61 4.48 9.95
N GLN A 108 1.28 4.19 11.08
CA GLN A 108 2.71 4.44 11.23
C GLN A 108 3.53 3.64 10.21
N CYS A 109 3.28 2.33 10.07
CA CYS A 109 3.99 1.51 9.09
C CYS A 109 3.73 1.97 7.65
N GLU A 110 2.52 2.42 7.34
CA GLU A 110 2.13 2.93 6.02
C GLU A 110 2.85 4.24 5.69
N THR A 111 2.82 5.20 6.62
CA THR A 111 3.48 6.50 6.46
C THR A 111 5.00 6.37 6.30
N ASP A 112 5.63 5.52 7.11
CA ASP A 112 7.07 5.23 7.02
C ASP A 112 7.42 4.52 5.70
N THR A 113 6.59 3.57 5.28
CA THR A 113 6.76 2.90 3.97
C THR A 113 6.65 3.90 2.83
N ALA A 114 5.67 4.81 2.86
CA ALA A 114 5.53 5.84 1.83
C ALA A 114 6.75 6.77 1.81
N THR A 115 7.32 7.08 2.97
CA THR A 115 8.50 7.94 3.10
C THR A 115 9.73 7.26 2.50
N ILE A 116 10.03 6.01 2.89
CA ILE A 116 11.21 5.30 2.39
C ILE A 116 11.09 4.98 0.89
N LEU A 117 9.88 4.73 0.36
CA LEU A 117 9.67 4.53 -1.08
C LEU A 117 9.98 5.80 -1.90
N LYS A 118 9.67 6.99 -1.36
CA LYS A 118 10.05 8.26 -1.98
C LYS A 118 11.57 8.42 -1.99
N GLU A 119 12.25 8.07 -0.91
CA GLU A 119 13.71 8.11 -0.82
C GLU A 119 14.38 7.13 -1.80
N ILE A 120 13.87 5.89 -1.89
CA ILE A 120 14.32 4.90 -2.87
C ILE A 120 14.19 5.45 -4.30
N THR A 121 13.06 6.06 -4.62
CA THR A 121 12.82 6.64 -5.95
C THR A 121 13.84 7.73 -6.26
N LYS A 122 14.08 8.65 -5.32
CA LYS A 122 15.12 9.70 -5.46
C LYS A 122 16.51 9.09 -5.63
N ARG A 123 16.86 8.08 -4.83
CA ARG A 123 18.17 7.43 -4.88
C ARG A 123 18.41 6.73 -6.22
N ILE A 124 17.41 6.03 -6.74
CA ILE A 124 17.47 5.40 -8.07
C ILE A 124 17.71 6.45 -9.14
N GLN A 125 16.98 7.57 -9.11
CA GLN A 125 17.17 8.67 -10.07
C GLN A 125 18.60 9.22 -10.03
N CYS A 126 19.14 9.52 -8.84
CA CYS A 126 20.51 10.02 -8.72
C CYS A 126 21.55 9.03 -9.29
N ILE A 127 21.39 7.73 -9.05
CA ILE A 127 22.32 6.71 -9.56
C ILE A 127 22.24 6.61 -11.09
N ASP A 128 21.04 6.66 -11.66
CA ASP A 128 20.82 6.59 -13.11
C ASP A 128 21.33 7.86 -13.82
N GLU A 129 21.16 9.05 -13.22
CA GLU A 129 21.75 10.32 -13.71
C GLU A 129 23.27 10.26 -13.74
N VAL A 130 23.91 9.82 -12.66
CA VAL A 130 25.38 9.67 -12.58
C VAL A 130 25.90 8.67 -13.63
N LYS A 131 25.18 7.58 -13.89
CA LYS A 131 25.53 6.62 -14.95
C LYS A 131 25.40 7.24 -16.35
N SER A 132 24.35 8.03 -16.58
CA SER A 132 24.13 8.74 -17.85
C SER A 132 25.23 9.77 -18.13
N GLU A 133 25.60 10.57 -17.13
CA GLU A 133 26.69 11.55 -17.24
C GLU A 133 28.06 10.91 -17.46
N ARG A 134 28.33 9.78 -16.78
CA ARG A 134 29.58 9.02 -17.00
C ARG A 134 29.65 8.42 -18.40
N SER A 135 28.52 7.99 -18.96
CA SER A 135 28.42 7.48 -20.34
C SER A 135 28.66 8.60 -21.36
N SER A 136 28.04 9.77 -21.18
CA SER A 136 28.15 10.91 -22.10
C SER A 136 29.55 11.57 -22.10
N ARG A 137 30.26 11.54 -20.97
CA ARG A 137 31.66 12.00 -20.88
C ARG A 137 32.66 11.04 -21.54
N ARG A 138 32.32 9.75 -21.68
CA ARG A 138 33.19 8.75 -22.30
C ARG A 138 33.12 8.78 -23.82
N SER A 139 31.99 9.18 -24.40
CA SER A 139 31.80 9.33 -25.85
C SER A 139 32.30 10.66 -26.42
N SER A 140 32.56 11.68 -25.58
CA SER A 140 33.00 13.00 -26.02
C SER A 140 34.52 13.17 -26.15
N ARG A 141 35.31 12.11 -25.92
CA ARG A 141 36.79 12.17 -25.88
C ARG A 141 37.52 11.58 -27.09
N SER A 142 36.83 11.27 -28.21
CA SER A 142 37.45 10.62 -29.38
C SER A 142 37.71 11.51 -30.62
N ASN A 143 37.44 12.82 -30.59
CA ASN A 143 37.62 13.68 -31.79
C ASN A 143 38.80 14.66 -31.69
N ARG A 144 40.00 14.18 -31.36
CA ARG A 144 41.21 14.99 -31.53
C ARG A 144 42.40 14.15 -32.02
N SER A 145 42.45 13.94 -33.32
CA SER A 145 43.70 13.73 -34.06
C SER A 145 43.55 14.27 -35.48
N VAL A 146 44.38 15.27 -35.75
CA VAL A 146 44.69 15.86 -37.06
C VAL A 146 45.55 14.86 -37.83
N SER A 147 45.23 14.54 -39.08
CA SER A 147 46.18 14.57 -40.21
C SER A 147 45.50 14.21 -41.53
N GLU A 148 46.09 14.77 -42.58
CA GLU A 148 45.65 14.84 -43.97
C GLU A 148 45.62 13.49 -44.71
N ARG A 149 44.94 13.53 -45.86
CA ARG A 149 45.11 12.63 -47.03
C ARG A 149 44.75 11.16 -46.85
N SER A 150 43.61 10.76 -47.43
CA SER A 150 43.57 9.96 -48.68
C SER A 150 42.23 9.22 -48.85
N HIS A 151 41.84 9.08 -50.10
CA HIS A 151 40.56 8.57 -50.58
C HIS A 151 40.37 7.05 -50.36
N VAL A 152 39.98 6.60 -49.16
CA VAL A 152 39.43 5.23 -48.98
C VAL A 152 38.45 5.18 -47.79
N SER A 153 37.27 5.79 -47.87
CA SER A 153 36.31 5.72 -46.74
C SER A 153 34.83 5.91 -47.10
N SER A 154 34.31 5.08 -48.00
CA SER A 154 32.86 5.02 -48.28
C SER A 154 32.15 3.83 -47.65
N ARG A 155 32.87 2.85 -47.07
CA ARG A 155 32.26 1.65 -46.44
C ARG A 155 32.19 1.68 -44.92
N ILE A 156 33.17 2.28 -44.24
CA ILE A 156 33.23 2.31 -42.75
C ILE A 156 32.25 3.35 -42.17
N SER A 157 32.00 4.43 -42.93
CA SER A 157 31.12 5.54 -42.54
C SER A 157 29.62 5.18 -42.52
N ASN A 158 29.19 4.12 -43.20
CA ASN A 158 27.81 3.63 -43.14
C ASN A 158 27.58 2.67 -41.95
N ALA A 159 28.59 1.86 -41.61
CA ALA A 159 28.51 0.94 -40.48
C ALA A 159 28.46 1.69 -39.13
N SER A 160 29.21 2.78 -38.97
CA SER A 160 29.15 3.62 -37.78
C SER A 160 27.80 4.33 -37.63
N LYS A 161 27.24 4.84 -38.73
CA LYS A 161 25.91 5.46 -38.75
C LYS A 161 24.79 4.46 -38.43
N LEU A 162 24.90 3.22 -38.91
CA LEU A 162 23.94 2.15 -38.58
C LEU A 162 23.99 1.75 -37.10
N SER A 163 25.16 1.73 -36.49
CA SER A 163 25.34 1.52 -35.05
C SER A 163 24.71 2.64 -34.23
N GLU A 164 24.96 3.90 -34.60
CA GLU A 164 24.36 5.07 -33.93
C GLU A 164 22.83 5.11 -34.04
N THR A 165 22.27 4.78 -35.21
CA THR A 165 20.81 4.72 -35.38
C THR A 165 20.20 3.53 -34.64
N ALA A 166 20.86 2.38 -34.57
CA ALA A 166 20.42 1.24 -33.78
C ALA A 166 20.44 1.54 -32.27
N ALA A 167 21.46 2.24 -31.77
CA ALA A 167 21.54 2.67 -30.38
C ALA A 167 20.41 3.66 -30.03
N ARG A 168 20.14 4.65 -30.90
CA ARG A 168 19.01 5.56 -30.72
C ARG A 168 17.65 4.86 -30.79
N ALA A 169 17.50 3.86 -31.65
CA ALA A 169 16.28 3.06 -31.72
C ALA A 169 16.05 2.23 -30.44
N ALA A 170 17.10 1.66 -29.86
CA ALA A 170 17.03 0.96 -28.59
C ALA A 170 16.66 1.91 -27.44
N GLU A 171 17.24 3.11 -27.41
CA GLU A 171 16.94 4.14 -26.40
C GLU A 171 15.50 4.66 -26.50
N LEU A 172 14.99 4.86 -27.71
CA LEU A 172 13.58 5.25 -27.91
C LEU A 172 12.63 4.12 -27.50
N LYS A 173 13.01 2.86 -27.74
CA LYS A 173 12.19 1.70 -27.35
C LYS A 173 12.13 1.52 -25.83
N THR A 174 13.20 1.82 -25.09
CA THR A 174 13.19 1.80 -23.62
C THR A 174 12.39 2.97 -23.06
N LYS A 175 12.52 4.17 -23.63
CA LYS A 175 11.70 5.34 -23.27
C LYS A 175 10.20 5.06 -23.48
N LEU A 176 9.81 4.45 -24.61
CA LEU A 176 8.41 4.07 -24.86
C LEU A 176 7.89 3.08 -23.82
N LYS A 177 8.66 2.03 -23.47
CA LYS A 177 8.25 1.08 -22.43
C LYS A 177 8.07 1.75 -21.06
N TYR A 178 8.91 2.72 -20.72
CA TYR A 178 8.78 3.47 -19.48
C TYR A 178 7.50 4.33 -19.47
N ILE A 179 7.24 5.05 -20.58
CA ILE A 179 6.03 5.86 -20.74
C ILE A 179 4.77 4.99 -20.65
N GLU A 180 4.75 3.81 -21.27
CA GLU A 180 3.62 2.87 -21.18
C GLU A 180 3.42 2.32 -19.76
N ALA A 181 4.50 2.05 -19.03
CA ALA A 181 4.41 1.59 -17.64
C ALA A 181 3.86 2.70 -16.73
N GLU A 182 4.31 3.94 -16.92
CA GLU A 182 3.80 5.11 -16.18
C GLU A 182 2.34 5.39 -16.51
N SER A 183 1.93 5.28 -17.79
CA SER A 183 0.54 5.49 -18.18
C SER A 183 -0.36 4.40 -17.59
N LYS A 184 0.08 3.14 -17.55
CA LYS A 184 -0.66 2.05 -16.89
C LYS A 184 -0.80 2.29 -15.39
N ALA A 185 0.27 2.72 -14.72
CA ALA A 185 0.23 3.02 -13.29
C ALA A 185 -0.74 4.18 -12.99
N LYS A 186 -0.74 5.25 -13.80
CA LYS A 186 -1.72 6.35 -13.67
C LYS A 186 -3.16 5.88 -13.88
N LEU A 187 -3.39 5.05 -14.90
CA LEU A 187 -4.72 4.52 -15.20
C LEU A 187 -5.22 3.57 -14.10
N GLU A 188 -4.35 2.79 -13.46
CA GLU A 188 -4.72 2.01 -12.27
C GLU A 188 -5.04 2.89 -11.06
N LEU A 189 -4.30 3.97 -10.85
CA LEU A 189 -4.55 4.92 -9.76
C LEU A 189 -5.91 5.60 -9.92
N ASP A 190 -6.24 6.04 -11.14
CA ASP A 190 -7.56 6.60 -11.48
C ASP A 190 -8.68 5.57 -11.27
N LYS A 191 -8.44 4.29 -11.63
CA LYS A 191 -9.40 3.20 -11.35
C LYS A 191 -9.63 2.97 -9.86
N ILE A 192 -8.58 3.11 -9.04
CA ILE A 192 -8.70 2.97 -7.59
C ILE A 192 -9.45 4.15 -6.99
N GLN A 193 -9.17 5.37 -7.45
CA GLN A 193 -9.89 6.58 -7.01
C GLN A 193 -11.37 6.51 -7.36
N THR A 194 -11.70 6.21 -8.62
CA THR A 194 -13.10 6.05 -9.07
C THR A 194 -13.83 4.93 -8.32
N ARG A 195 -13.17 3.81 -8.00
CA ARG A 195 -13.76 2.76 -7.15
C ARG A 195 -14.03 3.26 -5.73
N ARG A 196 -13.11 4.00 -5.12
CA ARG A 196 -13.33 4.60 -3.79
C ARG A 196 -14.48 5.60 -3.81
N GLU A 197 -14.54 6.47 -4.81
CA GLU A 197 -15.65 7.42 -4.96
C GLU A 197 -17.00 6.70 -5.11
N LEU A 198 -17.04 5.62 -5.90
CA LEU A 198 -18.22 4.77 -6.07
C LEU A 198 -18.64 4.13 -4.74
N GLU A 199 -17.70 3.52 -4.00
CA GLU A 199 -17.96 2.91 -2.68
C GLU A 199 -18.49 3.96 -1.68
N THR A 200 -17.92 5.17 -1.67
CA THR A 200 -18.45 6.25 -0.81
C THR A 200 -19.82 6.74 -1.23
N ALA A 201 -20.16 6.68 -2.52
CA ALA A 201 -21.49 7.03 -3.02
C ALA A 201 -22.51 5.93 -2.69
N GLU A 202 -22.13 4.65 -2.79
CA GLU A 202 -22.96 3.50 -2.40
C GLU A 202 -23.27 3.51 -0.91
N VAL A 203 -22.29 3.73 -0.05
CA VAL A 203 -22.50 3.86 1.40
C VAL A 203 -23.43 5.03 1.72
N LYS A 204 -23.30 6.16 1.02
CA LYS A 204 -24.20 7.31 1.19
C LYS A 204 -25.63 7.00 0.76
N LEU A 205 -25.81 6.23 -0.31
CA LEU A 205 -27.13 5.76 -0.75
C LEU A 205 -27.74 4.78 0.26
N GLU A 206 -26.96 3.84 0.78
CA GLU A 206 -27.42 2.88 1.79
C GLU A 206 -27.85 3.58 3.10
N ILE A 207 -27.13 4.62 3.51
CA ILE A 207 -27.52 5.47 4.65
C ILE A 207 -28.84 6.20 4.38
N LEU A 208 -29.04 6.73 3.16
CA LEU A 208 -30.28 7.43 2.80
C LEU A 208 -31.48 6.46 2.62
N GLU A 209 -31.27 5.25 2.11
CA GLU A 209 -32.30 4.21 2.07
C GLU A 209 -32.67 3.71 3.47
N GLY A 210 -31.69 3.60 4.38
CA GLY A 210 -31.94 3.31 5.80
C GLY A 210 -32.75 4.42 6.50
N VAL A 211 -32.54 5.68 6.15
CA VAL A 211 -33.33 6.81 6.65
C VAL A 211 -34.75 6.85 6.04
N SER A 212 -34.94 6.35 4.82
CA SER A 212 -36.27 6.25 4.19
C SER A 212 -37.11 5.05 4.66
N GLN A 213 -36.48 4.00 5.22
CA GLN A 213 -37.17 2.83 5.79
C GLN A 213 -37.36 2.90 7.31
N GLY A 214 -36.78 3.90 8.00
CA GLY A 214 -36.89 4.12 9.45
C GLY A 214 -37.95 5.17 9.83
N GLY A 215 -39.19 4.98 9.44
CA GLY A 215 -40.34 5.70 10.02
C GLY A 215 -40.79 5.05 11.34
N SER A 216 -40.89 5.85 12.41
CA SER A 216 -41.15 5.48 13.82
C SER A 216 -39.94 4.80 14.47
N VAL A 217 -39.27 5.37 15.47
CA VAL A 217 -39.77 5.62 16.83
C VAL A 217 -39.12 6.88 17.40
N LEU A 218 -39.78 8.02 17.26
CA LEU A 218 -39.65 9.13 18.20
C LEU A 218 -40.74 8.89 19.25
N ASP A 219 -40.39 8.37 20.45
CA ASP A 219 -41.17 8.67 21.66
C ASP A 219 -40.54 8.29 23.02
N ASP A 220 -39.45 7.53 23.11
CA ASP A 220 -38.95 7.09 24.44
C ASP A 220 -37.70 7.83 25.00
N ALA A 221 -37.34 8.99 24.45
CA ALA A 221 -36.20 9.78 24.92
C ALA A 221 -36.52 10.84 25.99
N LYS A 222 -37.55 10.63 26.84
CA LYS A 222 -37.88 11.55 27.96
C LYS A 222 -37.62 10.99 29.37
N LYS A 223 -37.06 9.78 29.52
CA LYS A 223 -36.93 9.17 30.86
C LYS A 223 -35.57 9.31 31.57
N TYR A 224 -34.55 9.90 30.93
CA TYR A 224 -33.25 10.09 31.57
C TYR A 224 -32.62 11.45 31.21
N LEU A 225 -33.26 12.53 31.66
CA LEU A 225 -32.60 13.82 31.86
C LEU A 225 -32.16 13.88 33.34
N PRO A 226 -30.86 14.02 33.64
CA PRO A 226 -30.40 14.23 35.01
C PRO A 226 -30.98 15.54 35.54
N GLN A 227 -31.64 15.49 36.69
CA GLN A 227 -31.98 16.71 37.44
C GLN A 227 -30.69 17.44 37.78
N ALA A 228 -30.62 18.69 37.32
CA ALA A 228 -29.64 19.65 37.77
C ALA A 228 -29.86 19.96 39.26
N ASP A 229 -28.74 20.32 39.90
CA ASP A 229 -28.54 20.80 41.26
C ASP A 229 -28.62 19.78 42.40
N ILE A 230 -27.49 19.58 43.08
CA ILE A 230 -27.24 20.08 44.44
C ILE A 230 -25.79 19.72 44.87
N MET A 231 -25.11 20.70 45.49
CA MET A 231 -23.85 20.67 46.24
C MET A 231 -22.56 21.12 45.52
N THR A 232 -22.51 22.45 45.35
CA THR A 232 -21.37 23.27 45.73
C THR A 232 -20.76 22.86 47.09
N ASN A 233 -19.44 22.99 47.16
CA ASN A 233 -18.52 22.98 48.32
C ASN A 233 -17.59 21.76 48.38
N PHE A 234 -16.32 21.96 48.01
CA PHE A 234 -15.17 21.72 48.89
C PHE A 234 -13.88 22.18 48.19
N LEU A 235 -13.68 23.50 48.17
CA LEU A 235 -12.36 24.13 48.10
C LEU A 235 -12.24 25.02 49.35
N LYS A 236 -11.55 24.50 50.37
CA LYS A 236 -10.85 25.22 51.45
C LYS A 236 -10.35 24.21 52.49
N THR A 237 -9.12 23.73 52.33
CA THR A 237 -8.00 23.92 53.27
C THR A 237 -6.73 23.34 52.66
#